data_AF-A0A6V7GWT1-F1
#
_entry.id   AF-A0A6V7GWT1-F1
#
_cell.length_a   1.000
_cell.length_b   1.000
_cell.length_c   1.000
_cell.angle_alpha   90.00
_cell.angle_beta   90.00
_cell.angle_gamma   90.00
#
_symmetry.space_group_name_H-M   'P 1'
#
loop_
_entity.id
_entity.type
_entity.pdbx_description
1 polymer ?
#
loop_
_entity_poly.entity_id
_entity_poly.type
_entity_poly.pdbx_seq_one_letter_code
_entity_poly.pdbx_strand_id
1 'polypeptide(L)'
;AYLVDYYVYSSRCFPGEPPSHIGFSYILPSTLQSSVGLLTVPITSTKHRPIGQLTVEYVVIKSIPDYPWDMSISYAKHWEQRWSGLDVGHRGLGTSFQTENCANVRENTIASLKTASYHGADMVEFDVQLSKDHIPVIYHDFYVSISLKRKKQIEAMDMLEIPVKDLTLEQLHLLKVYHVAEGREKNPKFFDEDLEDHQPFPTLQTVLQELEQHVGCNIEIKWTMQLKDGTFELNHPFDLNLYLDIILKVVLEYGGDRKIVFSSFNPDICAMIRLKQNKYPVVFLTQGITSKYPTYHDPRCQTVPMAVRHALAADILGINVHTEDILRDPSQVKFVKDAGLIIFCWGDDNNDKDTIQHLKKLGLHAVIYDKIDEYNAKEVKESIFLVDARENQKALIALAQCNQNCPSQPQINNSLNTEKDYYMDIDNSQNMITTTSTATSLASFGKNNLGDDNIYPMSTVKLPSTCDHQESKEISEMTKDFSVCAQSFGHSVKAKSISDLVCGQTTLPEIYGEDESAKDCL
;
A
#
# COMPACT_ATOMS: atom_id res chain seq x y z
N ALA A 1 -7.73 -24.01 -6.04
CA ALA A 1 -8.43 -23.31 -7.15
C ALA A 1 -9.44 -22.38 -6.53
N TYR A 2 -9.53 -21.15 -7.01
CA TYR A 2 -10.60 -20.23 -6.61
C TYR A 2 -11.81 -20.49 -7.52
N LEU A 3 -12.98 -20.66 -6.90
CA LEU A 3 -14.25 -20.81 -7.60
C LEU A 3 -14.99 -19.48 -7.50
N VAL A 4 -15.41 -18.94 -8.64
CA VAL A 4 -16.25 -17.76 -8.71
C VAL A 4 -17.60 -18.18 -9.26
N ASP A 5 -18.64 -18.11 -8.42
CA ASP A 5 -20.02 -18.44 -8.79
C ASP A 5 -20.79 -17.17 -9.20
N TYR A 6 -21.60 -17.27 -10.26
CA TYR A 6 -22.36 -16.15 -10.81
C TYR A 6 -23.85 -16.37 -10.61
N TYR A 7 -24.49 -15.36 -10.03
CA TYR A 7 -25.92 -15.35 -9.75
C TYR A 7 -26.58 -14.16 -10.44
N VAL A 8 -27.74 -14.38 -11.05
CA VAL A 8 -28.50 -13.32 -11.75
C VAL A 8 -29.95 -13.34 -11.31
N TYR A 9 -30.50 -12.15 -11.07
CA TYR A 9 -31.94 -11.98 -10.88
C TYR A 9 -32.65 -12.07 -12.22
N SER A 10 -33.76 -12.81 -12.26
CA SER A 10 -34.65 -12.82 -13.42
C SER A 10 -35.20 -11.42 -13.67
N SER A 11 -35.41 -11.04 -14.93
CA SER A 11 -36.07 -9.78 -15.31
C SER A 11 -37.52 -9.66 -14.81
N ARG A 12 -38.09 -10.77 -14.31
CA ARG A 12 -39.43 -10.85 -13.71
C ARG A 12 -39.40 -11.17 -12.22
N CYS A 13 -38.28 -10.94 -11.53
CA CYS A 13 -38.17 -11.31 -10.12
C CYS A 13 -39.16 -10.52 -9.25
N PHE A 14 -39.75 -11.21 -8.26
CA PHE A 14 -40.55 -10.56 -7.23
C PHE A 14 -39.66 -10.06 -6.08
N PRO A 15 -40.06 -9.01 -5.35
CA PRO A 15 -39.32 -8.57 -4.16
C PRO A 15 -39.11 -9.73 -3.18
N GLY A 16 -37.84 -10.03 -2.86
CA GLY A 16 -37.45 -11.11 -1.95
C GLY A 16 -37.12 -12.46 -2.62
N GLU A 17 -37.28 -12.60 -3.93
CA GLU A 17 -36.85 -13.80 -4.66
C GLU A 17 -35.31 -13.83 -4.79
N PRO A 18 -34.62 -14.91 -4.40
CA PRO A 18 -33.16 -14.99 -4.49
C PRO A 18 -32.66 -15.10 -5.93
N PRO A 19 -31.43 -14.65 -6.22
CA PRO A 19 -30.87 -14.74 -7.57
C PRO A 19 -30.56 -16.19 -7.94
N SER A 20 -30.70 -16.53 -9.23
CA SER A 20 -30.46 -17.89 -9.74
C SER A 20 -28.99 -18.08 -10.11
N HIS A 21 -28.41 -19.23 -9.75
CA HIS A 21 -27.06 -19.60 -10.15
C HIS A 21 -27.01 -19.91 -11.65
N ILE A 22 -26.23 -19.14 -12.41
CA ILE A 22 -26.16 -19.26 -13.87
C ILE A 22 -24.89 -19.98 -14.36
N GLY A 23 -23.81 -19.98 -13.57
CA GLY A 23 -22.54 -20.58 -13.95
C GLY A 23 -21.41 -20.22 -13.00
N PHE A 24 -20.21 -20.68 -13.33
CA PHE A 24 -19.01 -20.55 -12.51
C PHE A 24 -17.74 -20.37 -13.35
N SER A 25 -16.67 -19.88 -12.72
CA SER A 25 -15.32 -19.82 -13.28
C SER A 25 -14.32 -20.42 -12.29
N TYR A 26 -13.36 -21.19 -12.81
CA TYR A 26 -12.22 -21.67 -12.03
C TYR A 26 -10.98 -20.83 -12.33
N ILE A 27 -10.37 -20.31 -11.27
CA ILE A 27 -9.05 -19.67 -11.32
C ILE A 27 -8.07 -20.61 -10.63
N LEU A 28 -7.13 -21.15 -11.40
CA LEU A 28 -6.10 -22.05 -10.87
C LEU A 28 -4.91 -21.22 -10.40
N PRO A 29 -4.30 -21.51 -9.23
CA PRO A 29 -3.09 -20.79 -8.80
C PRO A 29 -1.96 -20.84 -9.83
N SER A 30 -1.87 -21.91 -10.63
CA SER A 30 -0.88 -22.06 -11.71
C SER A 30 -1.05 -21.06 -12.85
N THR A 31 -2.21 -20.41 -13.01
CA THR A 31 -2.41 -19.34 -14.00
C THR A 31 -1.97 -17.97 -13.49
N LEU A 32 -1.66 -17.84 -12.19
CA LEU A 32 -1.17 -16.62 -11.57
C LEU A 32 0.38 -16.63 -11.58
N GLN A 33 0.95 -16.31 -12.74
CA GLN A 33 2.40 -16.45 -12.97
C GLN A 33 3.22 -15.30 -12.36
N SER A 34 2.75 -14.07 -12.49
CA SER A 34 3.41 -12.86 -12.00
C SER A 34 2.83 -12.40 -10.66
N SER A 35 3.50 -11.49 -9.96
CA SER A 35 2.93 -10.91 -8.73
C SER A 35 1.74 -10.02 -9.01
N VAL A 36 1.66 -9.40 -10.19
CA VAL A 36 0.51 -8.62 -10.65
C VAL A 36 0.20 -9.03 -12.08
N GLY A 37 -1.08 -9.07 -12.44
CA GLY A 37 -1.45 -9.32 -13.83
C GLY A 37 -2.94 -9.26 -14.09
N LEU A 38 -3.29 -9.48 -15.35
CA LEU A 38 -4.64 -9.59 -15.86
C LEU A 38 -4.91 -11.06 -16.22
N LEU A 39 -6.01 -11.62 -15.74
CA LEU A 39 -6.44 -12.97 -16.02
C LEU A 39 -7.82 -12.96 -16.66
N THR A 40 -7.96 -13.64 -17.79
CA THR A 40 -9.26 -13.87 -18.43
C THR A 40 -9.59 -15.36 -18.39
N VAL A 41 -10.72 -15.72 -17.78
CA VAL A 41 -11.23 -17.09 -17.69
C VAL A 41 -12.66 -17.18 -18.22
N PRO A 42 -13.06 -18.30 -18.85
CA PRO A 42 -14.44 -18.47 -19.29
C PRO A 42 -15.41 -18.59 -18.11
N ILE A 43 -16.62 -18.06 -18.29
CA ILE A 43 -17.76 -18.34 -17.42
C ILE A 43 -18.48 -19.55 -17.99
N THR A 44 -18.51 -20.64 -17.23
CA THR A 44 -19.11 -21.91 -17.61
C THR A 44 -20.48 -22.03 -16.96
N SER A 45 -21.54 -22.17 -17.77
CA SER A 45 -22.90 -22.38 -17.26
C SER A 45 -23.04 -23.67 -16.45
N THR A 46 -24.13 -23.77 -15.70
CA THR A 46 -24.56 -25.02 -15.02
C THR A 46 -24.75 -26.21 -15.96
N LYS A 47 -24.83 -25.98 -17.29
CA LYS A 47 -24.89 -27.00 -18.34
C LYS A 47 -23.54 -27.22 -19.05
N HIS A 48 -22.43 -26.77 -18.45
CA HIS A 48 -21.07 -26.88 -18.97
C HIS A 48 -20.84 -26.22 -20.34
N ARG A 49 -21.58 -25.14 -20.64
CA ARG A 49 -21.39 -24.33 -21.85
C ARG A 49 -20.78 -22.98 -21.50
N PRO A 50 -19.81 -22.45 -22.26
CA PRO A 50 -19.32 -21.09 -22.06
C PRO A 50 -20.46 -20.10 -22.33
N ILE A 51 -20.70 -19.20 -21.38
CA ILE A 51 -21.75 -18.16 -21.46
C ILE A 51 -21.19 -16.74 -21.37
N GLY A 52 -19.88 -16.60 -21.17
CA GLY A 52 -19.20 -15.32 -21.05
C GLY A 52 -17.74 -15.50 -20.66
N GLN A 53 -17.10 -14.40 -20.31
CA GLN A 53 -15.73 -14.37 -19.82
C GLN A 53 -15.65 -13.44 -18.62
N LEU A 54 -14.82 -13.81 -17.65
CA LEU A 54 -14.44 -12.98 -16.52
C LEU A 54 -13.01 -12.52 -16.76
N THR A 55 -12.80 -11.22 -16.72
CA THR A 55 -11.48 -10.60 -16.69
C THR A 55 -11.26 -9.99 -15.32
N VAL A 56 -10.18 -10.40 -14.64
CA VAL A 56 -9.79 -9.91 -13.32
C VAL A 56 -8.34 -9.47 -13.32
N GLU A 57 -8.10 -8.30 -12.73
CA GLU A 57 -6.78 -7.91 -12.27
C GLU A 57 -6.49 -8.58 -10.94
N TYR A 58 -5.28 -9.06 -10.75
CA TYR A 58 -4.89 -9.78 -9.54
C TYR A 58 -3.54 -9.31 -9.01
N VAL A 59 -3.38 -9.48 -7.70
CA VAL A 59 -2.11 -9.35 -6.98
C VAL A 59 -1.87 -10.62 -6.17
N VAL A 60 -0.79 -11.34 -6.47
CA VAL A 60 -0.34 -12.49 -5.69
C VAL A 60 0.59 -12.01 -4.59
N ILE A 61 0.20 -12.23 -3.33
CA ILE A 61 0.96 -11.79 -2.16
C ILE A 61 1.68 -12.99 -1.57
N LYS A 62 3.00 -12.89 -1.45
CA LYS A 62 3.87 -13.93 -0.88
C LYS A 62 4.40 -13.45 0.47
N SER A 63 4.68 -14.37 1.39
CA SER A 63 5.39 -14.05 2.63
C SER A 63 6.79 -13.53 2.32
N ILE A 64 7.32 -12.64 3.16
CA ILE A 64 8.71 -12.19 3.05
C ILE A 64 9.65 -13.40 3.20
N PRO A 65 10.50 -13.70 2.20
CA PRO A 65 11.43 -14.83 2.28
C PRO A 65 12.46 -14.66 3.39
N ASP A 66 12.76 -15.76 4.08
CA ASP A 66 13.83 -15.86 5.09
C ASP A 66 13.71 -14.88 6.28
N TYR A 67 12.50 -14.34 6.54
CA TYR A 67 12.25 -13.49 7.69
C TYR A 67 11.74 -14.32 8.88
N PRO A 68 12.32 -14.19 10.09
CA PRO A 68 11.92 -14.98 11.26
C PRO A 68 10.66 -14.40 11.89
N TRP A 69 9.50 -14.71 11.30
CA TRP A 69 8.21 -14.26 11.82
C TRP A 69 7.94 -14.82 13.21
N ASP A 70 7.59 -13.92 14.13
CA ASP A 70 6.97 -14.27 15.39
C ASP A 70 5.66 -13.47 15.58
N MET A 71 4.85 -13.91 16.53
CA MET A 71 3.57 -13.27 16.86
C MET A 71 3.67 -12.49 18.19
N SER A 72 4.89 -12.09 18.59
CA SER A 72 5.13 -11.50 19.91
C SER A 72 4.49 -10.11 20.07
N ILE A 73 4.45 -9.33 18.99
CA ILE A 73 3.95 -7.95 18.98
C ILE A 73 3.11 -7.71 17.72
N SER A 74 1.96 -7.08 17.88
CA SER A 74 1.10 -6.67 16.78
C SER A 74 0.46 -5.31 17.07
N TYR A 75 0.75 -4.30 16.25
CA TYR A 75 0.08 -2.99 16.28
C TYR A 75 -0.84 -2.78 15.07
N ALA A 76 -1.13 -3.81 14.28
CA ALA A 76 -1.91 -3.70 13.04
C ALA A 76 -3.24 -2.93 13.19
N LYS A 77 -3.89 -3.03 14.37
CA LYS A 77 -5.15 -2.33 14.71
C LYS A 77 -5.01 -1.39 15.91
N HIS A 78 -3.79 -1.16 16.37
CA HIS A 78 -3.55 -0.43 17.60
C HIS A 78 -3.44 1.07 17.33
N TRP A 79 -4.29 1.83 18.00
CA TRP A 79 -4.22 3.28 18.07
C TRP A 79 -4.73 3.73 19.43
N GLU A 80 -3.90 4.45 20.20
CA GLU A 80 -4.29 4.89 21.53
C GLU A 80 -5.34 6.01 21.45
N GLN A 81 -6.32 5.98 22.36
CA GLN A 81 -7.41 6.96 22.36
C GLN A 81 -6.92 8.41 22.55
N ARG A 82 -5.80 8.58 23.27
CA ARG A 82 -5.17 9.89 23.49
C ARG A 82 -4.40 10.42 22.28
N TRP A 83 -4.11 9.57 21.28
CA TRP A 83 -3.45 9.99 20.04
C TRP A 83 -4.48 10.64 19.11
N SER A 84 -4.82 11.89 19.39
CA SER A 84 -5.75 12.68 18.58
C SER A 84 -5.15 14.05 18.29
N GLY A 85 -5.34 14.54 17.06
CA GLY A 85 -4.77 15.80 16.60
C GLY A 85 -3.24 15.82 16.63
N LEU A 86 -2.58 14.69 16.32
CA LEU A 86 -1.13 14.61 16.24
C LEU A 86 -0.58 15.56 15.17
N ASP A 87 0.58 16.16 15.46
CA ASP A 87 1.32 17.00 14.53
C ASP A 87 2.32 16.15 13.74
N VAL A 88 2.15 16.10 12.42
CA VAL A 88 2.98 15.28 11.54
C VAL A 88 3.73 16.15 10.54
N GLY A 89 5.06 16.10 10.57
CA GLY A 89 5.90 16.92 9.70
C GLY A 89 5.97 16.32 8.30
N HIS A 90 5.36 16.97 7.32
CA HIS A 90 5.38 16.54 5.92
C HIS A 90 6.82 16.58 5.38
N ARG A 91 7.36 15.45 4.93
CA ARG A 91 8.77 15.33 4.48
C ARG A 91 9.79 15.95 5.46
N GLY A 92 9.46 15.94 6.75
CA GLY A 92 10.08 16.75 7.79
C GLY A 92 9.46 18.14 7.93
N LEU A 93 10.15 19.20 7.51
CA LEU A 93 9.69 20.59 7.60
C LEU A 93 8.82 21.05 6.42
N GLY A 94 8.52 20.18 5.47
CA GLY A 94 7.63 20.49 4.36
C GLY A 94 8.31 20.63 3.01
N THR A 95 7.52 21.04 2.03
CA THR A 95 7.94 21.15 0.64
C THR A 95 8.99 22.24 0.44
N SER A 96 9.95 21.95 -0.44
CA SER A 96 11.12 22.79 -0.70
C SER A 96 11.06 23.53 -2.04
N PHE A 97 10.27 23.00 -2.98
CA PHE A 97 10.36 23.39 -4.40
C PHE A 97 9.09 24.01 -4.99
N GLN A 98 8.09 24.35 -4.18
CA GLN A 98 6.94 25.13 -4.62
C GLN A 98 7.27 26.64 -4.75
N THR A 99 6.38 27.41 -5.39
CA THR A 99 6.60 28.85 -5.67
C THR A 99 6.39 29.77 -4.47
N GLU A 100 5.58 29.38 -3.48
CA GLU A 100 5.25 30.21 -2.31
C GLU A 100 5.37 29.40 -1.01
N ASN A 101 5.87 30.02 0.06
CA ASN A 101 5.90 29.50 1.44
C ASN A 101 6.62 28.14 1.66
N CYS A 102 7.78 27.91 1.05
CA CYS A 102 8.58 26.69 1.25
C CYS A 102 9.32 26.62 2.60
N ALA A 103 9.69 25.40 2.98
CA ALA A 103 10.58 25.13 4.09
C ALA A 103 12.01 25.64 3.84
N ASN A 104 12.71 26.03 4.92
CA ASN A 104 14.09 26.52 4.86
C ASN A 104 15.14 25.38 4.77
N VAL A 105 14.73 24.15 5.06
CA VAL A 105 15.57 22.95 4.96
C VAL A 105 14.99 22.05 3.88
N ARG A 106 15.87 21.45 3.07
CA ARG A 106 15.47 20.58 1.96
C ARG A 106 14.63 19.40 2.47
N GLU A 107 13.49 19.19 1.84
CA GLU A 107 12.54 18.10 2.13
C GLU A 107 13.21 16.73 2.05
N ASN A 108 12.69 15.74 2.80
CA ASN A 108 13.16 14.36 2.75
C ASN A 108 14.67 14.19 3.04
N THR A 109 15.26 15.12 3.81
CA THR A 109 16.63 15.04 4.34
C THR A 109 16.64 14.71 5.83
N ILE A 110 17.74 14.17 6.33
CA ILE A 110 17.92 13.90 7.76
C ILE A 110 17.76 15.19 8.58
N ALA A 111 18.32 16.30 8.09
CA ALA A 111 18.22 17.60 8.73
C ALA A 111 16.76 18.07 8.85
N SER A 112 15.96 17.93 7.78
CA SER A 112 14.55 18.29 7.78
C SER A 112 13.76 17.49 8.81
N LEU A 113 13.98 16.17 8.86
CA LEU A 113 13.30 15.26 9.77
C LEU A 113 13.69 15.52 11.25
N LYS A 114 15.00 15.67 11.53
CA LYS A 114 15.49 16.02 12.88
C LYS A 114 14.95 17.38 13.34
N THR A 115 14.87 18.36 12.43
CA THR A 115 14.38 19.69 12.77
C THR A 115 12.88 19.67 13.07
N ALA A 116 12.07 18.98 12.27
CA ALA A 116 10.64 18.81 12.58
C ALA A 116 10.41 18.16 13.95
N SER A 117 11.17 17.09 14.25
CA SER A 117 11.19 16.46 15.58
C SER A 117 11.55 17.46 16.69
N TYR A 118 12.65 18.20 16.54
CA TYR A 118 13.09 19.20 17.51
C TYR A 118 12.04 20.31 17.73
N HIS A 119 11.21 20.59 16.72
CA HIS A 119 10.11 21.54 16.80
C HIS A 119 8.78 20.92 17.27
N GLY A 120 8.79 19.70 17.82
CA GLY A 120 7.66 19.10 18.54
C GLY A 120 6.67 18.34 17.65
N ALA A 121 7.11 17.91 16.46
CA ALA A 121 6.37 16.94 15.67
C ALA A 121 6.21 15.64 16.46
N ASP A 122 4.99 15.09 16.51
CA ASP A 122 4.76 13.76 17.09
C ASP A 122 5.28 12.68 16.15
N MET A 123 5.04 12.88 14.85
CA MET A 123 5.57 12.03 13.78
C MET A 123 6.23 12.86 12.69
N VAL A 124 7.15 12.25 11.95
CA VAL A 124 7.60 12.78 10.67
C VAL A 124 7.12 11.86 9.55
N GLU A 125 6.63 12.47 8.48
CA GLU A 125 6.24 11.79 7.25
C GLU A 125 7.39 11.90 6.24
N PHE A 126 7.60 10.85 5.45
CA PHE A 126 8.57 10.84 4.35
C PHE A 126 8.29 9.74 3.32
N ASP A 127 8.76 9.98 2.10
CA ASP A 127 8.53 9.14 0.92
C ASP A 127 9.65 8.12 0.70
N VAL A 128 9.30 6.85 0.55
CA VAL A 128 10.24 5.76 0.26
C VAL A 128 10.03 5.21 -1.15
N GLN A 129 11.13 5.10 -1.89
CA GLN A 129 11.21 4.33 -3.13
C GLN A 129 12.54 3.58 -3.27
N LEU A 130 12.64 2.64 -4.22
CA LEU A 130 13.90 1.92 -4.46
C LEU A 130 14.76 2.56 -5.55
N SER A 131 16.06 2.63 -5.30
CA SER A 131 17.09 2.85 -6.32
C SER A 131 17.25 1.62 -7.23
N LYS A 132 18.05 1.75 -8.30
CA LYS A 132 18.36 0.66 -9.25
C LYS A 132 18.99 -0.58 -8.61
N ASP A 133 19.82 -0.36 -7.60
CA ASP A 133 20.49 -1.39 -6.80
C ASP A 133 19.65 -1.87 -5.61
N HIS A 134 18.35 -1.56 -5.63
CA HIS A 134 17.35 -1.98 -4.64
C HIS A 134 17.61 -1.46 -3.23
N ILE A 135 18.13 -0.23 -3.10
CA ILE A 135 18.29 0.42 -1.80
C ILE A 135 17.09 1.35 -1.58
N PRO A 136 16.37 1.22 -0.45
CA PRO A 136 15.30 2.16 -0.10
C PRO A 136 15.88 3.55 0.18
N VAL A 137 15.51 4.51 -0.68
CA VAL A 137 15.90 5.92 -0.60
C VAL A 137 14.70 6.79 -0.26
N ILE A 138 14.98 7.89 0.43
CA ILE A 138 13.97 8.84 0.87
C ILE A 138 13.89 9.99 -0.13
N TYR A 139 12.83 10.01 -0.93
CA TYR A 139 12.63 11.00 -2.00
C TYR A 139 11.20 10.94 -2.57
N HIS A 140 10.60 12.10 -2.82
CA HIS A 140 9.20 12.20 -3.22
C HIS A 140 8.93 11.92 -4.71
N ASP A 141 9.64 12.57 -5.62
CA ASP A 141 9.35 12.48 -7.05
C ASP A 141 9.86 11.17 -7.65
N PHE A 142 9.18 10.63 -8.65
CA PHE A 142 9.67 9.44 -9.37
C PHE A 142 10.90 9.72 -10.25
N TYR A 143 11.11 10.99 -10.59
CA TYR A 143 12.13 11.46 -11.52
C TYR A 143 13.03 12.47 -10.83
N VAL A 144 14.27 12.51 -11.27
CA VAL A 144 15.24 13.53 -10.91
C VAL A 144 15.79 14.20 -12.16
N SER A 145 16.27 15.44 -12.04
CA SER A 145 16.88 16.16 -13.16
C SER A 145 18.41 16.18 -13.06
N ILE A 146 19.10 15.72 -14.10
CA ILE A 146 20.58 15.71 -14.18
C ILE A 146 21.05 16.67 -15.27
N SER A 147 22.07 17.48 -14.96
CA SER A 147 22.71 18.35 -15.94
C SER A 147 23.69 17.60 -16.84
N LEU A 148 23.50 17.69 -18.15
CA LEU A 148 24.39 17.10 -19.17
C LEU A 148 25.68 17.91 -19.38
N LYS A 149 25.79 19.14 -18.85
CA LYS A 149 26.96 20.01 -18.98
C LYS A 149 27.72 20.17 -17.65
N ARG A 150 29.06 20.23 -17.74
CA ARG A 150 29.96 20.28 -16.59
C ARG A 150 30.16 21.67 -15.94
N LYS A 151 29.90 22.83 -16.59
CA LYS A 151 29.98 24.18 -15.94
C LYS A 151 29.17 25.32 -16.60
N LYS A 152 28.65 26.19 -15.72
CA LYS A 152 28.28 27.63 -15.76
C LYS A 152 27.19 28.19 -16.70
N GLN A 153 26.71 27.47 -17.69
CA GLN A 153 25.48 27.85 -18.42
C GLN A 153 24.66 26.60 -18.70
N ILE A 154 23.82 26.23 -17.73
CA ILE A 154 22.87 25.13 -17.87
C ILE A 154 21.58 25.74 -18.43
N GLU A 155 21.21 25.36 -19.65
CA GLU A 155 19.91 25.67 -20.20
C GLU A 155 18.91 24.56 -19.87
N ALA A 156 17.60 24.84 -19.84
CA ALA A 156 16.60 23.83 -19.50
C ALA A 156 16.66 22.61 -20.44
N MET A 157 17.06 22.83 -21.70
CA MET A 157 17.29 21.77 -22.69
C MET A 157 18.52 20.88 -22.40
N ASP A 158 19.38 21.29 -21.47
CA ASP A 158 20.57 20.52 -21.05
C ASP A 158 20.28 19.65 -19.81
N MET A 159 19.05 19.66 -19.30
CA MET A 159 18.61 18.85 -18.16
C MET A 159 17.86 17.62 -18.66
N LEU A 160 18.24 16.45 -18.16
CA LEU A 160 17.59 15.18 -18.48
C LEU A 160 16.86 14.67 -17.24
N GLU A 161 15.55 14.44 -17.38
CA GLU A 161 14.74 13.76 -16.37
C GLU A 161 15.02 12.26 -16.44
N ILE A 162 15.51 11.69 -15.34
CA ILE A 162 15.83 10.26 -15.21
C ILE A 162 15.05 9.70 -14.02
N PRO A 163 14.38 8.54 -14.15
CA PRO A 163 13.74 7.89 -13.01
C PRO A 163 14.73 7.51 -11.92
N VAL A 164 14.36 7.70 -10.65
CA VAL A 164 15.19 7.31 -9.48
C VAL A 164 15.56 5.83 -9.53
N LYS A 165 14.60 4.98 -9.86
CA LYS A 165 14.78 3.53 -10.06
C LYS A 165 15.83 3.13 -11.11
N ASP A 166 16.27 4.06 -11.97
CA ASP A 166 17.26 3.80 -13.02
C ASP A 166 18.67 4.26 -12.61
N LEU A 167 18.83 4.80 -11.40
CA LEU A 167 20.09 5.25 -10.81
C LEU A 167 20.42 4.42 -9.55
N THR A 168 21.69 4.03 -9.39
CA THR A 168 22.15 3.42 -8.12
C THR A 168 22.22 4.47 -7.01
N LEU A 169 22.25 4.05 -5.75
CA LEU A 169 22.44 4.99 -4.63
C LEU A 169 23.72 5.84 -4.81
N GLU A 170 24.82 5.19 -5.19
CA GLU A 170 26.09 5.86 -5.46
C GLU A 170 25.93 6.93 -6.56
N GLN A 171 25.17 6.65 -7.62
CA GLN A 171 24.90 7.63 -8.68
C GLN A 171 24.03 8.78 -8.17
N LEU A 172 23.04 8.51 -7.32
CA LEU A 172 22.19 9.55 -6.72
C LEU A 172 22.98 10.52 -5.84
N HIS A 173 23.98 10.02 -5.10
CA HIS A 173 24.83 10.86 -4.23
C HIS A 173 25.97 11.55 -4.97
N LEU A 174 26.56 10.94 -6.01
CA LEU A 174 27.70 11.52 -6.73
C LEU A 174 27.31 12.51 -7.83
N LEU A 175 26.14 12.32 -8.45
CA LEU A 175 25.69 13.22 -9.50
C LEU A 175 25.14 14.50 -8.86
N LYS A 176 25.36 15.64 -9.51
CA LYS A 176 24.63 16.85 -9.15
C LYS A 176 23.20 16.72 -9.65
N VAL A 177 22.37 16.15 -8.78
CA VAL A 177 20.97 15.87 -9.04
C VAL A 177 20.11 17.00 -8.50
N TYR A 178 19.26 17.55 -9.39
CA TYR A 178 18.34 18.62 -9.06
C TYR A 178 16.93 18.06 -8.93
N HIS A 179 16.12 18.72 -8.09
CA HIS A 179 14.68 18.50 -8.11
C HIS A 179 14.12 18.87 -9.50
N VAL A 180 13.07 18.21 -9.97
CA VAL A 180 12.51 18.47 -11.31
C VAL A 180 12.11 19.94 -11.48
N ALA A 181 11.45 20.51 -10.45
CA ALA A 181 11.13 21.94 -10.41
C ALA A 181 12.38 22.86 -10.45
N GLU A 182 13.44 22.52 -9.72
CA GLU A 182 14.69 23.30 -9.71
C GLU A 182 15.41 23.27 -11.07
N GLY A 183 15.39 22.10 -11.73
CA GLY A 183 15.91 21.93 -13.09
C GLY A 183 15.20 22.81 -14.12
N ARG A 184 13.90 23.09 -13.90
CA ARG A 184 13.09 23.97 -14.75
C ARG A 184 13.33 25.46 -14.47
N GLU A 185 13.48 25.85 -13.19
CA GLU A 185 13.50 27.26 -12.77
C GLU A 185 14.90 27.86 -12.54
N LYS A 186 15.97 27.06 -12.52
CA LYS A 186 17.39 27.48 -12.45
C LYS A 186 17.84 28.24 -11.19
N ASN A 187 17.09 28.22 -10.09
CA ASN A 187 17.47 28.88 -8.84
C ASN A 187 17.84 27.85 -7.77
N PRO A 188 19.13 27.64 -7.46
CA PRO A 188 19.51 26.83 -6.31
C PRO A 188 18.98 27.51 -5.05
N LYS A 189 18.04 26.84 -4.39
CA LYS A 189 17.40 27.33 -3.16
C LYS A 189 18.21 27.02 -1.91
N PHE A 190 19.01 25.95 -1.94
CA PHE A 190 19.78 25.47 -0.80
C PHE A 190 21.29 25.57 -1.09
N PHE A 191 22.04 26.07 -0.11
CA PHE A 191 23.49 26.27 -0.22
C PHE A 191 24.29 25.43 0.78
N ASP A 192 23.59 24.63 1.60
CA ASP A 192 24.18 23.79 2.65
C ASP A 192 24.44 22.35 2.17
N GLU A 193 24.64 22.15 0.86
CA GLU A 193 24.98 20.86 0.23
C GLU A 193 26.35 20.30 0.67
N ASP A 194 27.10 21.00 1.52
CA ASP A 194 28.34 20.46 2.09
C ASP A 194 28.09 19.68 3.40
N LEU A 195 26.90 19.82 4.00
CA LEU A 195 26.52 19.12 5.23
C LEU A 195 25.90 17.76 4.90
N GLU A 196 26.36 16.71 5.59
CA GLU A 196 25.93 15.33 5.37
C GLU A 196 24.42 15.15 5.61
N ASP A 197 23.90 15.67 6.74
CA ASP A 197 22.47 15.60 7.07
C ASP A 197 21.55 16.33 6.06
N HIS A 198 22.10 17.24 5.25
CA HIS A 198 21.37 18.02 4.26
C HIS A 198 21.42 17.39 2.85
N GLN A 199 22.16 16.27 2.70
CA GLN A 199 22.22 15.57 1.42
C GLN A 199 20.87 14.95 1.06
N PRO A 200 20.47 15.02 -0.22
CA PRO A 200 19.30 14.31 -0.70
C PRO A 200 19.54 12.79 -0.73
N PHE A 201 18.43 12.05 -0.86
CA PHE A 201 18.43 10.59 -0.96
C PHE A 201 19.09 9.89 0.26
N PRO A 202 18.81 10.28 1.52
CA PRO A 202 19.23 9.44 2.63
C PRO A 202 18.57 8.06 2.48
N THR A 203 19.22 7.02 3.00
CA THR A 203 18.60 5.69 2.98
C THR A 203 17.57 5.57 4.10
N LEU A 204 16.56 4.72 3.91
CA LEU A 204 15.57 4.43 4.95
C LEU A 204 16.22 3.89 6.22
N GLN A 205 17.25 3.07 6.07
CA GLN A 205 18.04 2.56 7.19
C GLN A 205 18.68 3.72 7.97
N THR A 206 19.37 4.63 7.28
CA THR A 206 20.00 5.82 7.89
C THR A 206 18.98 6.65 8.66
N VAL A 207 17.81 6.95 8.05
CA VAL A 207 16.74 7.71 8.72
C VAL A 207 16.28 7.02 10.00
N LEU A 208 16.01 5.71 9.96
CA LEU A 208 15.51 4.98 11.14
C LEU A 208 16.55 4.90 12.27
N GLN A 209 17.84 4.85 11.94
CA GLN A 209 18.94 4.81 12.90
C GLN A 209 19.25 6.18 13.50
N GLU A 210 19.14 7.26 12.74
CA GLU A 210 19.53 8.61 13.17
C GLU A 210 18.43 9.40 13.86
N LEU A 211 17.15 9.13 13.55
CA LEU A 211 16.04 9.78 14.23
C LEU A 211 15.91 9.29 15.67
N GLU A 212 15.56 10.19 16.59
CA GLU A 212 15.34 9.82 18.00
C GLU A 212 14.23 8.79 18.14
N GLN A 213 14.45 7.69 18.87
CA GLN A 213 13.56 6.51 18.98
C GLN A 213 12.06 6.81 19.23
N HIS A 214 11.75 7.93 19.89
CA HIS A 214 10.39 8.29 20.30
C HIS A 214 9.67 9.22 19.32
N VAL A 215 10.29 9.59 18.20
CA VAL A 215 9.61 10.30 17.10
C VAL A 215 8.89 9.26 16.27
N GLY A 216 7.58 9.40 16.05
CA GLY A 216 6.89 8.45 15.19
C GLY A 216 7.25 8.67 13.70
N CYS A 217 7.05 7.64 12.87
CA CYS A 217 7.23 7.75 11.43
C CYS A 217 5.95 7.40 10.69
N ASN A 218 5.53 8.25 9.76
CA ASN A 218 4.61 7.89 8.70
C ASN A 218 5.43 7.62 7.43
N ILE A 219 5.54 6.35 7.05
CA ILE A 219 6.37 5.92 5.92
C ILE A 219 5.46 5.76 4.69
N GLU A 220 5.51 6.72 3.77
CA GLU A 220 4.80 6.61 2.49
C GLU A 220 5.59 5.70 1.53
N ILE A 221 5.01 4.57 1.12
CA ILE A 221 5.57 3.74 0.07
C ILE A 221 5.07 4.24 -1.28
N LYS A 222 5.98 4.82 -2.06
CA LYS A 222 5.70 5.30 -3.40
C LYS A 222 5.59 4.12 -4.38
N TRP A 223 4.49 4.10 -5.12
CA TRP A 223 4.29 3.20 -6.25
C TRP A 223 3.42 3.87 -7.30
N THR A 224 3.68 3.56 -8.57
CA THR A 224 2.98 4.15 -9.72
C THR A 224 1.50 3.84 -9.72
N MET A 225 0.69 4.81 -10.12
CA MET A 225 -0.73 4.67 -10.37
C MET A 225 -1.05 4.98 -11.83
N GLN A 226 -2.08 4.30 -12.35
CA GLN A 226 -2.69 4.69 -13.61
C GLN A 226 -3.62 5.88 -13.40
N LEU A 227 -3.49 6.90 -14.24
CA LEU A 227 -4.38 8.05 -14.29
C LEU A 227 -5.62 7.76 -15.14
N LYS A 228 -6.69 8.51 -14.91
CA LYS A 228 -7.97 8.32 -15.62
C LYS A 228 -7.88 8.56 -17.14
N ASP A 229 -6.86 9.27 -17.61
CA ASP A 229 -6.56 9.45 -19.03
C ASP A 229 -5.81 8.26 -19.67
N GLY A 230 -5.52 7.21 -18.89
CA GLY A 230 -4.85 6.00 -19.31
C GLY A 230 -3.31 6.04 -19.21
N THR A 231 -2.73 7.19 -18.87
CA THR A 231 -1.28 7.32 -18.64
C THR A 231 -0.88 6.77 -17.26
N PHE A 232 0.41 6.55 -17.06
CA PHE A 232 0.98 6.09 -15.80
C PHE A 232 2.00 7.12 -15.29
N GLU A 233 2.07 7.28 -13.97
CA GLU A 233 3.05 8.17 -13.33
C GLU A 233 4.50 7.71 -13.59
N LEU A 234 4.73 6.40 -13.59
CA LEU A 234 6.01 5.78 -13.87
C LEU A 234 5.83 4.35 -14.38
N ASN A 235 6.67 3.92 -15.32
CA ASN A 235 6.77 2.49 -15.69
C ASN A 235 7.75 1.76 -14.78
N HIS A 236 7.26 0.85 -13.96
CA HIS A 236 8.07 0.20 -12.93
C HIS A 236 8.62 -1.18 -13.36
N PRO A 237 9.95 -1.43 -13.26
CA PRO A 237 10.54 -2.71 -13.63
C PRO A 237 10.56 -3.72 -12.49
N PHE A 238 10.37 -3.28 -11.23
CA PHE A 238 10.47 -4.16 -10.07
C PHE A 238 9.20 -4.99 -9.89
N ASP A 239 9.38 -6.24 -9.46
CA ASP A 239 8.29 -7.08 -8.97
C ASP A 239 7.73 -6.51 -7.65
N LEU A 240 6.41 -6.50 -7.51
CA LEU A 240 5.74 -5.86 -6.38
C LEU A 240 6.03 -6.54 -5.03
N ASN A 241 6.21 -7.87 -5.01
CA ASN A 241 6.61 -8.56 -3.78
C ASN A 241 8.05 -8.21 -3.43
N LEU A 242 8.97 -8.29 -4.39
CA LEU A 242 10.38 -7.94 -4.17
C LEU A 242 10.52 -6.51 -3.62
N TYR A 243 9.82 -5.55 -4.21
CA TYR A 243 9.85 -4.15 -3.81
C TYR A 243 9.47 -3.97 -2.34
N LEU A 244 8.32 -4.54 -1.95
CA LEU A 244 7.83 -4.44 -0.58
C LEU A 244 8.67 -5.25 0.41
N ASP A 245 9.13 -6.44 0.03
CA ASP A 245 9.94 -7.28 0.91
C ASP A 245 11.22 -6.56 1.34
N ILE A 246 11.87 -5.84 0.42
CA ILE A 246 13.08 -5.07 0.70
C ILE A 246 12.79 -3.92 1.66
N ILE A 247 11.76 -3.12 1.39
CA ILE A 247 11.40 -1.98 2.25
C ILE A 247 10.96 -2.47 3.64
N LEU A 248 10.09 -3.47 3.71
CA LEU A 248 9.57 -4.00 4.96
C LEU A 248 10.68 -4.64 5.81
N LYS A 249 11.64 -5.35 5.21
CA LYS A 249 12.79 -5.90 5.96
C LYS A 249 13.57 -4.80 6.66
N VAL A 250 13.88 -3.69 5.96
CA VAL A 250 14.58 -2.54 6.56
C VAL A 250 13.78 -1.96 7.73
N VAL A 251 12.47 -1.75 7.58
CA VAL A 251 11.64 -1.19 8.67
C VAL A 251 11.49 -2.14 9.85
N LEU A 252 11.37 -3.44 9.59
CA LEU A 252 11.27 -4.44 10.64
C LEU A 252 12.57 -4.61 11.42
N GLU A 253 13.72 -4.48 10.76
CA GLU A 253 15.05 -4.59 11.37
C GLU A 253 15.46 -3.31 12.12
N TYR A 254 15.27 -2.13 11.52
CA TYR A 254 15.76 -0.86 12.05
C TYR A 254 14.69 -0.01 12.75
N GLY A 255 13.41 -0.41 12.71
CA GLY A 255 12.32 0.35 13.35
C GLY A 255 12.29 0.28 14.88
N GLY A 256 12.92 -0.73 15.50
CA GLY A 256 12.95 -0.89 16.96
C GLY A 256 11.55 -0.87 17.61
N ASP A 257 11.41 -0.04 18.65
CA ASP A 257 10.17 0.22 19.40
C ASP A 257 9.40 1.45 18.90
N ARG A 258 9.83 2.04 17.78
CA ARG A 258 9.27 3.28 17.24
C ARG A 258 7.82 3.08 16.83
N LYS A 259 6.99 4.10 17.01
CA LYS A 259 5.63 4.12 16.47
C LYS A 259 5.70 4.44 14.98
N ILE A 260 5.42 3.44 14.15
CA ILE A 260 5.48 3.54 12.70
C ILE A 260 4.10 3.24 12.13
N VAL A 261 3.68 4.05 11.17
CA VAL A 261 2.50 3.83 10.33
C VAL A 261 2.99 3.80 8.88
N PHE A 262 2.52 2.83 8.09
CA PHE A 262 2.73 2.84 6.65
C PHE A 262 1.61 3.57 5.93
N SER A 263 1.91 4.25 4.84
CA SER A 263 0.91 4.82 3.95
C SER A 263 1.26 4.61 2.48
N SER A 264 0.26 4.65 1.59
CA SER A 264 0.46 4.65 0.13
C SER A 264 -0.82 5.10 -0.58
N PHE A 265 -0.67 5.76 -1.73
CA PHE A 265 -1.79 6.03 -2.65
C PHE A 265 -2.23 4.78 -3.42
N ASN A 266 -1.36 3.76 -3.48
CA ASN A 266 -1.68 2.52 -4.17
C ASN A 266 -2.44 1.56 -3.21
N PRO A 267 -3.70 1.21 -3.51
CA PRO A 267 -4.53 0.38 -2.64
C PRO A 267 -4.01 -1.06 -2.50
N ASP A 268 -3.35 -1.59 -3.53
CA ASP A 268 -2.76 -2.93 -3.51
C ASP A 268 -1.51 -2.97 -2.64
N ILE A 269 -0.66 -1.95 -2.70
CA ILE A 269 0.47 -1.77 -1.76
C ILE A 269 -0.04 -1.80 -0.32
N CYS A 270 -1.11 -1.05 0.00
CA CYS A 270 -1.65 -1.03 1.36
C CYS A 270 -2.13 -2.41 1.82
N ALA A 271 -2.87 -3.13 0.97
CA ALA A 271 -3.34 -4.49 1.27
C ALA A 271 -2.16 -5.48 1.42
N MET A 272 -1.13 -5.34 0.59
CA MET A 272 0.07 -6.15 0.65
C MET A 272 0.85 -5.94 1.93
N ILE A 273 1.08 -4.69 2.36
CA ILE A 273 1.75 -4.39 3.63
C ILE A 273 0.95 -5.01 4.79
N ARG A 274 -0.37 -4.87 4.77
CA ARG A 274 -1.25 -5.41 5.82
C ARG A 274 -1.19 -6.94 5.90
N LEU A 275 -1.04 -7.63 4.77
CA LEU A 275 -0.97 -9.10 4.73
C LEU A 275 0.45 -9.66 4.92
N LYS A 276 1.49 -8.89 4.59
CA LYS A 276 2.89 -9.29 4.74
C LYS A 276 3.40 -9.19 6.17
N GLN A 277 2.84 -8.32 7.00
CA GLN A 277 3.27 -8.10 8.38
C GLN A 277 2.09 -7.68 9.28
N ASN A 278 2.22 -7.91 10.59
CA ASN A 278 1.22 -7.53 11.61
C ASN A 278 1.78 -6.54 12.66
N LYS A 279 3.06 -6.16 12.59
CA LYS A 279 3.71 -5.30 13.57
C LYS A 279 3.21 -3.86 13.47
N TYR A 280 3.17 -3.26 12.28
CA TYR A 280 2.84 -1.85 12.08
C TYR A 280 1.50 -1.67 11.34
N PRO A 281 0.68 -0.69 11.75
CA PRO A 281 -0.55 -0.38 11.04
C PRO A 281 -0.31 0.29 9.68
N VAL A 282 -1.36 0.32 8.87
CA VAL A 282 -1.38 0.93 7.53
C VAL A 282 -2.52 1.96 7.49
N VAL A 283 -2.29 3.11 6.84
CA VAL A 283 -3.33 4.08 6.47
C VAL A 283 -3.33 4.32 4.97
N PHE A 284 -4.50 4.26 4.34
CA PHE A 284 -4.63 4.40 2.88
C PHE A 284 -4.74 5.86 2.46
N LEU A 285 -3.83 6.35 1.60
CA LEU A 285 -3.88 7.71 1.07
C LEU A 285 -4.92 7.84 -0.05
N THR A 286 -5.74 8.89 0.00
CA THR A 286 -6.70 9.20 -1.05
C THR A 286 -6.72 10.70 -1.34
N GLN A 287 -6.77 11.04 -2.63
CA GLN A 287 -6.98 12.41 -3.10
C GLN A 287 -8.46 12.83 -2.96
N GLY A 288 -9.37 11.86 -2.80
CA GLY A 288 -10.80 12.11 -2.81
C GLY A 288 -11.24 12.84 -4.08
N ILE A 289 -12.22 13.73 -3.95
CA ILE A 289 -12.69 14.55 -5.05
C ILE A 289 -11.89 15.86 -5.08
N THR A 290 -11.05 16.05 -6.10
CA THR A 290 -10.28 17.30 -6.27
C THR A 290 -10.06 17.62 -7.74
N SER A 291 -9.89 18.90 -8.04
CA SER A 291 -9.41 19.40 -9.33
C SER A 291 -7.92 19.79 -9.31
N LYS A 292 -7.25 19.72 -8.15
CA LYS A 292 -5.83 20.08 -8.00
C LYS A 292 -4.91 19.03 -8.65
N TYR A 293 -5.33 17.76 -8.66
CA TYR A 293 -4.53 16.63 -9.14
C TYR A 293 -5.29 15.80 -10.19
N PRO A 294 -4.57 15.17 -11.14
CA PRO A 294 -5.18 14.19 -12.04
C PRO A 294 -5.79 13.02 -11.26
N THR A 295 -7.04 12.67 -11.59
CA THR A 295 -7.74 11.58 -10.93
C THR A 295 -7.12 10.23 -11.28
N TYR A 296 -6.92 9.37 -10.28
CA TYR A 296 -6.52 7.98 -10.48
C TYR A 296 -7.63 7.15 -11.15
N HIS A 297 -7.23 6.24 -12.05
CA HIS A 297 -8.15 5.31 -12.71
C HIS A 297 -8.82 4.37 -11.71
N ASP A 298 -8.09 3.93 -10.67
CA ASP A 298 -8.60 3.01 -9.66
C ASP A 298 -9.74 3.64 -8.85
N PRO A 299 -10.96 3.05 -8.87
CA PRO A 299 -12.12 3.60 -8.18
C PRO A 299 -11.98 3.63 -6.66
N ARG A 300 -11.12 2.78 -6.07
CA ARG A 300 -10.85 2.78 -4.63
C ARG A 300 -10.26 4.10 -4.15
N CYS A 301 -9.56 4.82 -5.02
CA CYS A 301 -8.87 6.06 -4.71
C CYS A 301 -9.72 7.32 -4.90
N GLN A 302 -10.88 7.24 -5.58
CA GLN A 302 -11.57 8.41 -6.15
C GLN A 302 -12.44 9.19 -5.16
N THR A 303 -12.85 8.59 -4.05
CA THR A 303 -13.71 9.25 -3.05
C THR A 303 -13.42 8.71 -1.66
N VAL A 304 -13.66 9.52 -0.62
CA VAL A 304 -13.53 9.07 0.77
C VAL A 304 -14.44 7.87 1.11
N PRO A 305 -15.71 7.81 0.67
CA PRO A 305 -16.52 6.59 0.84
C PRO A 305 -15.91 5.34 0.22
N MET A 306 -15.23 5.44 -0.93
CA MET A 306 -14.56 4.30 -1.53
C MET A 306 -13.29 3.91 -0.78
N ALA A 307 -12.52 4.90 -0.31
CA ALA A 307 -11.37 4.66 0.54
C ALA A 307 -11.75 3.96 1.85
N VAL A 308 -12.85 4.36 2.50
CA VAL A 308 -13.39 3.68 3.70
C VAL A 308 -13.75 2.23 3.40
N ARG A 309 -14.46 1.95 2.30
CA ARG A 309 -14.83 0.57 1.95
C ARG A 309 -13.60 -0.28 1.67
N HIS A 310 -12.59 0.27 1.00
CA HIS A 310 -11.32 -0.42 0.79
C HIS A 310 -10.60 -0.70 2.11
N ALA A 311 -10.48 0.30 2.98
CA ALA A 311 -9.81 0.15 4.28
C ALA A 311 -10.47 -0.94 5.14
N LEU A 312 -11.81 -0.96 5.19
CA LEU A 312 -12.57 -2.02 5.89
C LEU A 312 -12.36 -3.40 5.25
N ALA A 313 -12.41 -3.50 3.92
CA ALA A 313 -12.27 -4.77 3.21
C ALA A 313 -10.86 -5.35 3.32
N ALA A 314 -9.84 -4.49 3.31
CA ALA A 314 -8.43 -4.88 3.40
C ALA A 314 -7.91 -4.94 4.85
N ASP A 315 -8.77 -4.69 5.85
CA ASP A 315 -8.42 -4.68 7.28
C ASP A 315 -7.28 -3.71 7.64
N ILE A 316 -7.30 -2.51 7.02
CA ILE A 316 -6.36 -1.40 7.20
C ILE A 316 -6.84 -0.50 8.35
N LEU A 317 -5.92 0.09 9.13
CA LEU A 317 -6.25 0.85 10.35
C LEU A 317 -7.05 2.14 10.06
N GLY A 318 -6.77 2.80 8.94
CA GLY A 318 -7.45 4.04 8.59
C GLY A 318 -7.15 4.57 7.20
N ILE A 319 -7.52 5.83 7.00
CA ILE A 319 -7.31 6.55 5.74
C ILE A 319 -6.63 7.90 5.99
N ASN A 320 -5.94 8.40 4.97
CA ASN A 320 -5.28 9.69 4.96
C ASN A 320 -5.79 10.51 3.77
N VAL A 321 -6.61 11.52 4.07
CA VAL A 321 -7.45 12.20 3.06
C VAL A 321 -6.89 13.57 2.71
N HIS A 322 -7.12 14.01 1.47
CA HIS A 322 -6.79 15.36 1.08
C HIS A 322 -7.69 16.38 1.82
N THR A 323 -7.07 17.40 2.42
CA THR A 323 -7.75 18.36 3.30
C THR A 323 -8.87 19.12 2.60
N GLU A 324 -8.72 19.47 1.33
CA GLU A 324 -9.78 20.14 0.55
C GLU A 324 -11.12 19.38 0.58
N ASP A 325 -11.09 18.05 0.55
CA ASP A 325 -12.31 17.24 0.55
C ASP A 325 -13.03 17.33 1.90
N ILE A 326 -12.26 17.34 2.99
CA ILE A 326 -12.77 17.50 4.35
C ILE A 326 -13.27 18.91 4.64
N LEU A 327 -12.59 19.94 4.14
CA LEU A 327 -13.06 21.32 4.28
C LEU A 327 -14.36 21.55 3.50
N ARG A 328 -14.53 20.88 2.36
CA ARG A 328 -15.75 20.93 1.56
C ARG A 328 -16.91 20.19 2.22
N ASP A 329 -16.66 19.04 2.84
CA ASP A 329 -17.66 18.28 3.60
C ASP A 329 -17.10 17.70 4.90
N PRO A 330 -17.18 18.44 6.01
CA PRO A 330 -16.69 17.99 7.31
C PRO A 330 -17.44 16.76 7.87
N SER A 331 -18.62 16.42 7.35
CA SER A 331 -19.38 15.25 7.80
C SER A 331 -18.66 13.93 7.51
N GLN A 332 -17.75 13.94 6.53
CA GLN A 332 -16.90 12.80 6.18
C GLN A 332 -16.01 12.36 7.36
N VAL A 333 -15.57 13.28 8.23
CA VAL A 333 -14.79 12.93 9.43
C VAL A 333 -15.60 12.03 10.35
N LYS A 334 -16.88 12.37 10.56
CA LYS A 334 -17.79 11.54 11.37
C LYS A 334 -18.04 10.19 10.69
N PHE A 335 -18.28 10.18 9.39
CA PHE A 335 -18.51 8.95 8.62
C PHE A 335 -17.35 7.96 8.74
N VAL A 336 -16.10 8.43 8.62
CA VAL A 336 -14.90 7.58 8.76
C VAL A 336 -14.75 7.05 10.19
N LYS A 337 -14.99 7.89 11.20
CA LYS A 337 -14.88 7.49 12.62
C LYS A 337 -15.99 6.53 13.04
N ASP A 338 -17.21 6.72 12.56
CA ASP A 338 -18.33 5.81 12.80
C ASP A 338 -18.07 4.41 12.21
N ALA A 339 -17.25 4.33 11.14
CA ALA A 339 -16.77 3.08 10.58
C ALA A 339 -15.64 2.42 11.40
N GLY A 340 -15.18 3.05 12.49
CA GLY A 340 -14.12 2.53 13.35
C GLY A 340 -12.70 2.72 12.81
N LEU A 341 -12.52 3.62 11.82
CA LEU A 341 -11.23 3.90 11.20
C LEU A 341 -10.59 5.17 11.78
N ILE A 342 -9.25 5.19 11.79
CA ILE A 342 -8.52 6.45 12.02
C ILE A 342 -8.51 7.31 10.74
N ILE A 343 -8.35 8.61 10.92
CA ILE A 343 -8.36 9.58 9.83
C ILE A 343 -7.25 10.59 10.02
N PHE A 344 -6.35 10.64 9.04
CA PHE A 344 -5.32 11.66 8.88
C PHE A 344 -5.72 12.60 7.74
N CYS A 345 -5.12 13.79 7.68
CA CYS A 345 -5.24 14.63 6.50
C CYS A 345 -3.90 15.22 6.05
N TRP A 346 -3.81 15.52 4.76
CA TRP A 346 -2.65 16.12 4.09
C TRP A 346 -3.11 17.14 3.04
N GLY A 347 -2.20 18.04 2.63
CA GLY A 347 -2.44 19.02 1.57
C GLY A 347 -2.09 20.44 2.00
N ASP A 348 -1.92 21.32 1.02
CA ASP A 348 -1.41 22.69 1.23
C ASP A 348 -2.32 23.53 2.15
N ASP A 349 -3.62 23.21 2.21
CA ASP A 349 -4.59 23.87 3.09
C ASP A 349 -4.24 23.67 4.58
N ASN A 350 -3.39 22.69 4.92
CA ASN A 350 -2.91 22.50 6.29
C ASN A 350 -1.80 23.48 6.69
N ASN A 351 -1.24 24.28 5.76
CA ASN A 351 -0.18 25.25 6.05
C ASN A 351 -0.74 26.57 6.60
N ASP A 352 -1.76 26.47 7.46
CA ASP A 352 -2.46 27.57 8.11
C ASP A 352 -2.85 27.21 9.55
N LYS A 353 -2.55 28.09 10.51
CA LYS A 353 -2.76 27.81 11.95
C LYS A 353 -4.22 27.59 12.28
N ASP A 354 -5.11 28.39 11.72
CA ASP A 354 -6.54 28.32 12.01
C ASP A 354 -7.14 27.04 11.44
N THR A 355 -6.70 26.64 10.24
CA THR A 355 -7.10 25.41 9.58
C THR A 355 -6.61 24.18 10.34
N ILE A 356 -5.34 24.14 10.79
CA ILE A 356 -4.83 23.06 11.64
C ILE A 356 -5.68 22.94 12.91
N GLN A 357 -5.94 24.04 13.61
CA GLN A 357 -6.76 24.02 14.82
C GLN A 357 -8.20 23.57 14.55
N HIS A 358 -8.78 23.97 13.41
CA HIS A 358 -10.10 23.55 12.99
C HIS A 358 -10.15 22.03 12.75
N LEU A 359 -9.20 21.48 11.99
CA LEU A 359 -9.10 20.05 11.69
C LEU A 359 -8.93 19.22 12.98
N LYS A 360 -8.08 19.67 13.91
CA LYS A 360 -7.95 19.01 15.22
C LYS A 360 -9.27 19.04 16.01
N LYS A 361 -10.01 20.16 16.00
CA LYS A 361 -11.32 20.28 16.65
C LYS A 361 -12.40 19.40 16.00
N LEU A 362 -12.34 19.18 14.68
CA LEU A 362 -13.19 18.20 13.99
C LEU A 362 -12.92 16.76 14.45
N GLY A 363 -11.78 16.52 15.09
CA GLY A 363 -11.43 15.24 15.70
C GLY A 363 -10.66 14.33 14.76
N LEU A 364 -9.87 14.89 13.85
CA LEU A 364 -8.85 14.16 13.10
C LEU A 364 -7.79 13.58 14.04
N HIS A 365 -7.25 12.42 13.69
CA HIS A 365 -6.26 11.73 14.53
C HIS A 365 -4.85 12.30 14.31
N ALA A 366 -4.54 12.74 13.08
CA ALA A 366 -3.30 13.43 12.77
C ALA A 366 -3.50 14.44 11.63
N VAL A 367 -2.71 15.50 11.64
CA VAL A 367 -2.67 16.54 10.59
C VAL A 367 -1.24 16.60 10.07
N ILE A 368 -1.06 16.42 8.76
CA ILE A 368 0.23 16.44 8.08
C ILE A 368 0.41 17.81 7.42
N TYR A 369 1.44 18.55 7.80
CA TYR A 369 1.65 19.91 7.33
C TYR A 369 3.13 20.31 7.29
N ASP A 370 3.42 21.35 6.52
CA ASP A 370 4.75 21.93 6.38
C ASP A 370 5.04 22.90 7.54
N LYS A 371 6.28 23.34 7.70
CA LYS A 371 6.67 24.41 8.64
C LYS A 371 6.18 24.19 10.08
N ILE A 372 6.38 22.98 10.58
CA ILE A 372 6.12 22.65 12.00
C ILE A 372 6.82 23.64 12.94
N ASP A 373 7.98 24.14 12.57
CA ASP A 373 8.72 25.14 13.31
C ASP A 373 7.98 26.48 13.49
N GLU A 374 7.11 26.85 12.56
CA GLU A 374 6.32 28.09 12.60
C GLU A 374 4.90 27.86 13.14
N TYR A 375 4.28 26.74 12.75
CA TYR A 375 2.86 26.48 12.98
C TYR A 375 2.57 25.67 14.25
N ASN A 376 3.53 24.90 14.76
CA ASN A 376 3.34 24.15 15.99
C ASN A 376 3.27 25.10 17.20
N ALA A 377 2.12 25.07 17.89
CA ALA A 377 1.87 25.89 19.07
C ALA A 377 2.25 25.20 20.39
N LYS A 378 2.82 23.98 20.36
CA LYS A 378 3.23 23.26 21.58
C LYS A 378 4.29 24.06 22.33
N GLU A 379 3.94 24.49 23.55
CA GLU A 379 4.89 25.07 24.50
C GLU A 379 5.94 24.03 24.94
N VAL A 380 5.51 22.78 25.13
CA VAL A 380 6.36 21.64 25.45
C VAL A 380 6.49 20.78 24.20
N LYS A 381 7.67 20.79 23.60
CA LYS A 381 7.99 20.06 22.36
C LYS A 381 8.33 18.58 22.59
N GLU A 382 7.77 17.99 23.65
CA GLU A 382 8.00 16.58 23.97
C GLU A 382 7.09 15.69 23.14
N SER A 383 7.64 14.65 22.51
CA SER A 383 6.85 13.67 21.76
C SER A 383 5.85 12.97 22.67
N ILE A 384 4.59 12.86 22.23
CA ILE A 384 3.56 12.10 22.94
C ILE A 384 4.00 10.64 23.18
N PHE A 385 4.76 10.04 22.26
CA PHE A 385 5.24 8.67 22.42
C PHE A 385 6.33 8.54 23.49
N LEU A 386 7.11 9.59 23.74
CA LEU A 386 8.07 9.63 24.84
C LEU A 386 7.37 9.72 26.19
N VAL A 387 6.33 10.56 26.28
CA VAL A 387 5.48 10.66 27.48
C VAL A 387 4.85 9.31 27.79
N ASP A 388 4.27 8.67 26.78
CA ASP A 388 3.64 7.35 26.88
C ASP A 388 4.63 6.27 27.33
N ALA A 389 5.84 6.24 26.74
CA ALA A 389 6.89 5.30 27.13
C ALA A 389 7.28 5.47 28.60
N ARG A 390 7.41 6.72 29.07
CA ARG A 390 7.73 7.04 30.47
C ARG A 390 6.61 6.62 31.42
N GLU A 391 5.35 6.87 31.05
CA GLU A 391 4.19 6.45 31.84
C GLU A 391 4.09 4.92 31.93
N ASN A 392 4.28 4.21 30.82
CA ASN A 392 4.29 2.75 30.78
C ASN A 392 5.43 2.17 31.63
N GLN A 393 6.63 2.75 31.57
CA GLN A 393 7.76 2.34 32.40
C GLN A 393 7.46 2.55 33.89
N LYS A 394 6.86 3.70 34.27
CA LYS A 394 6.44 3.96 35.66
C LYS A 394 5.39 2.95 36.12
N ALA A 395 4.42 2.62 35.28
CA ALA A 395 3.38 1.63 35.59
C ALA A 395 3.98 0.23 35.80
N LEU A 396 4.93 -0.19 34.96
CA LEU A 396 5.65 -1.46 35.12
C LEU A 396 6.46 -1.52 36.42
N ILE A 397 7.14 -0.43 36.77
CA ILE A 397 7.88 -0.33 38.04
C ILE A 397 6.92 -0.41 39.24
N ALA A 398 5.79 0.29 39.19
CA ALA A 398 4.78 0.23 40.24
C ALA A 398 4.20 -1.17 40.41
N LEU A 399 3.90 -1.88 39.32
CA LEU A 399 3.43 -3.28 39.35
C LEU A 399 4.49 -4.21 39.95
N ALA A 400 5.77 -4.04 39.59
CA ALA A 400 6.87 -4.83 40.15
C ALA A 400 7.03 -4.59 41.65
N GLN A 401 6.90 -3.34 42.12
CA GLN A 401 6.96 -2.99 43.54
C GLN A 401 5.76 -3.54 44.34
N CYS A 402 4.55 -3.52 43.77
CA CYS A 402 3.38 -4.15 44.37
C CYS A 402 3.56 -5.66 44.54
N ASN A 403 4.15 -6.34 43.55
CA ASN A 403 4.43 -7.78 43.64
C ASN A 403 5.53 -8.13 44.66
N GLN A 404 6.47 -7.22 44.93
CA GLN A 404 7.50 -7.42 45.96
C GLN A 404 6.99 -7.15 47.40
N ASN A 405 5.94 -6.34 47.55
CA ASN A 405 5.36 -5.98 48.86
C ASN A 405 4.20 -6.88 49.30
N CYS A 406 3.86 -7.93 48.55
CA CYS A 406 2.94 -8.97 49.01
C CYS A 406 3.69 -9.93 49.96
N PRO A 407 3.22 -10.15 51.21
CA PRO A 407 3.80 -11.16 52.07
C PRO A 407 3.58 -12.55 51.45
N SER A 408 4.64 -13.36 51.49
CA SER A 408 4.63 -14.76 51.05
C SER A 408 3.42 -15.50 51.66
N GLN A 409 2.47 -15.88 50.81
CA GLN A 409 1.45 -16.84 51.20
C GLN A 409 2.12 -18.18 51.54
N PRO A 410 1.61 -18.92 52.55
CA PRO A 410 2.26 -20.12 53.04
C PRO A 410 2.38 -21.17 51.93
N GLN A 411 3.57 -21.76 51.83
CA GLN A 411 3.84 -22.90 50.97
C GLN A 411 2.88 -24.05 51.33
N ILE A 412 1.91 -24.30 50.47
CA ILE A 412 1.21 -25.59 50.46
C ILE A 412 2.13 -26.55 49.72
N ASN A 413 2.84 -27.37 50.49
CA ASN A 413 3.48 -28.58 49.99
C ASN A 413 2.39 -29.49 49.41
N ASN A 414 2.28 -29.55 48.08
CA ASN A 414 1.70 -30.68 47.39
C ASN A 414 2.66 -31.11 46.29
N SER A 415 3.42 -32.16 46.62
CA SER A 415 4.12 -33.00 45.66
C SER A 415 3.07 -33.68 44.77
N LEU A 416 3.05 -33.39 43.47
CA LEU A 416 2.62 -34.32 42.43
C LEU A 416 3.01 -33.76 41.06
N ASN A 417 4.04 -34.38 40.48
CA ASN A 417 4.36 -34.31 39.06
C ASN A 417 3.12 -34.67 38.25
N THR A 418 2.74 -33.83 37.29
CA THR A 418 2.25 -34.25 35.96
C THR A 418 2.07 -32.99 35.11
N GLU A 419 2.85 -32.93 34.03
CA GLU A 419 2.60 -32.03 32.90
C GLU A 419 1.14 -32.21 32.44
N LYS A 420 0.39 -31.11 32.37
CA LYS A 420 -0.89 -31.08 31.68
C LYS A 420 -0.78 -30.11 30.51
N ASP A 421 -0.71 -30.70 29.33
CA ASP A 421 -0.95 -30.05 28.05
C ASP A 421 -2.31 -29.35 28.07
N TYR A 422 -2.31 -28.07 27.74
CA TYR A 422 -3.53 -27.31 27.46
C TYR A 422 -4.01 -27.64 26.05
N TYR A 423 -4.86 -28.66 25.89
CA TYR A 423 -5.69 -28.80 24.70
C TYR A 423 -6.95 -27.92 24.86
N MET A 424 -7.24 -27.08 23.86
CA MET A 424 -8.55 -26.45 23.74
C MET A 424 -9.61 -27.52 23.46
N ASP A 425 -10.61 -27.58 24.33
CA ASP A 425 -11.75 -28.49 24.24
C ASP A 425 -12.75 -27.97 23.19
N ILE A 426 -12.68 -28.53 21.98
CA ILE A 426 -13.45 -28.11 20.80
C ILE A 426 -14.96 -28.35 20.99
N ASP A 427 -15.36 -29.25 21.89
CA ASP A 427 -16.77 -29.62 22.08
C ASP A 427 -17.58 -28.56 22.85
N ASN A 428 -16.94 -27.77 23.71
CA ASN A 428 -17.60 -26.64 24.40
C ASN A 428 -17.78 -25.40 23.50
N SER A 429 -17.13 -25.38 22.33
CA SER A 429 -17.21 -24.26 21.37
C SER A 429 -18.38 -24.42 20.40
N GLN A 430 -18.90 -25.65 20.23
CA GLN A 430 -19.98 -25.95 19.28
C GLN A 430 -21.38 -25.60 19.80
N ASN A 431 -21.57 -25.51 21.14
CA ASN A 431 -22.87 -25.22 21.74
C ASN A 431 -23.21 -23.72 21.86
N MET A 432 -22.27 -22.83 21.50
CA MET A 432 -22.50 -21.36 21.48
C MET A 432 -22.78 -20.82 20.06
N ILE A 433 -22.72 -21.66 19.02
CA ILE A 433 -22.88 -21.24 17.60
C ILE A 433 -24.30 -21.49 17.07
N THR A 434 -25.19 -22.11 17.85
CA THR A 434 -26.56 -22.50 17.42
C THR A 434 -27.64 -21.41 17.56
N THR A 435 -27.33 -20.18 17.97
CA THR A 435 -28.34 -19.12 18.17
C THR A 435 -28.26 -17.88 17.28
N THR A 436 -27.40 -17.86 16.26
CA THR A 436 -27.42 -16.77 15.26
C THR A 436 -27.23 -17.33 13.86
N SER A 437 -28.36 -17.57 13.21
CA SER A 437 -28.45 -18.13 11.86
C SER A 437 -28.48 -17.00 10.82
N THR A 438 -27.46 -16.93 9.97
CA THR A 438 -27.57 -16.38 8.60
C THR A 438 -26.88 -17.36 7.66
N ALA A 439 -27.66 -17.90 6.73
CA ALA A 439 -27.32 -19.07 5.94
C ALA A 439 -26.37 -18.76 4.77
N THR A 440 -25.35 -19.60 4.58
CA THR A 440 -24.91 -20.11 3.26
C THR A 440 -24.11 -21.40 3.45
N SER A 441 -24.77 -22.52 3.13
CA SER A 441 -24.27 -23.83 2.67
C SER A 441 -22.86 -24.31 3.07
N LEU A 442 -22.78 -25.07 4.16
CA LEU A 442 -21.74 -26.09 4.37
C LEU A 442 -22.41 -27.41 4.80
N ALA A 443 -23.15 -28.02 3.89
CA ALA A 443 -23.86 -29.27 4.16
C ALA A 443 -23.78 -30.21 2.96
N SER A 444 -22.60 -30.78 2.71
CA SER A 444 -22.50 -31.99 1.87
C SER A 444 -21.14 -32.69 1.99
N PHE A 445 -20.67 -33.02 3.19
CA PHE A 445 -19.71 -34.13 3.37
C PHE A 445 -19.85 -34.68 4.79
N GLY A 446 -20.11 -35.99 4.90
CA GLY A 446 -20.10 -36.68 6.20
C GLY A 446 -21.29 -37.59 6.47
N LYS A 447 -21.51 -38.60 5.62
CA LYS A 447 -22.17 -39.84 6.03
C LYS A 447 -21.33 -41.01 5.52
N ASN A 448 -20.56 -41.63 6.40
CA ASN A 448 -20.67 -43.06 6.70
C ASN A 448 -19.67 -43.48 7.78
N ASN A 449 -20.17 -44.36 8.64
CA ASN A 449 -19.67 -44.75 9.95
C ASN A 449 -18.45 -45.68 9.96
N LEU A 450 -17.73 -45.60 11.08
CA LEU A 450 -17.00 -46.60 11.89
C LEU A 450 -16.93 -48.06 11.42
N GLY A 451 -15.74 -48.66 11.59
CA GLY A 451 -15.49 -50.10 11.66
C GLY A 451 -14.05 -50.44 12.11
N ASP A 452 -13.95 -51.30 13.11
CA ASP A 452 -12.83 -51.72 13.98
C ASP A 452 -11.50 -52.27 13.39
N ASP A 453 -10.50 -52.25 14.29
CA ASP A 453 -9.20 -52.95 14.46
C ASP A 453 -8.90 -54.27 13.70
N ASN A 454 -7.63 -54.41 13.23
CA ASN A 454 -6.65 -55.46 13.64
C ASN A 454 -5.39 -55.59 12.72
N ILE A 455 -4.20 -55.54 13.35
CA ILE A 455 -2.99 -56.42 13.25
C ILE A 455 -2.22 -56.63 11.89
N TYR A 456 -0.95 -56.14 11.87
CA TYR A 456 0.34 -56.41 11.13
C TYR A 456 0.53 -57.62 10.15
N PRO A 457 1.65 -57.76 9.36
CA PRO A 457 2.70 -56.82 8.84
C PRO A 457 3.20 -57.03 7.35
N MET A 458 4.00 -56.06 6.86
CA MET A 458 5.10 -56.06 5.84
C MET A 458 5.09 -56.91 4.56
N SER A 459 5.49 -56.28 3.44
CA SER A 459 6.43 -56.85 2.44
C SER A 459 7.11 -55.75 1.61
N THR A 460 8.42 -55.58 1.83
CA THR A 460 9.35 -54.76 1.04
C THR A 460 9.92 -55.62 -0.09
N VAL A 461 9.92 -55.15 -1.35
CA VAL A 461 10.74 -55.72 -2.43
C VAL A 461 11.46 -54.61 -3.19
N LYS A 462 12.78 -54.74 -3.32
CA LYS A 462 13.71 -53.87 -4.04
C LYS A 462 13.92 -54.35 -5.49
N LEU A 463 13.91 -53.40 -6.43
CA LEU A 463 14.79 -53.15 -7.61
C LEU A 463 15.33 -54.32 -8.47
N PRO A 464 15.47 -54.13 -9.81
CA PRO A 464 16.75 -53.62 -10.32
C PRO A 464 16.73 -52.75 -11.59
N SER A 465 17.81 -51.98 -11.69
CA SER A 465 18.35 -51.25 -12.85
C SER A 465 19.07 -52.17 -13.86
N THR A 466 18.90 -51.95 -15.17
CA THR A 466 19.96 -51.51 -16.13
C THR A 466 19.55 -51.63 -17.62
N CYS A 467 19.99 -50.63 -18.40
CA CYS A 467 20.37 -50.62 -19.83
C CYS A 467 19.34 -50.29 -20.96
N ASP A 468 19.45 -49.03 -21.41
CA ASP A 468 19.76 -48.52 -22.77
C ASP A 468 18.88 -48.76 -24.01
N HIS A 469 18.62 -47.61 -24.67
CA HIS A 469 18.46 -47.34 -26.11
C HIS A 469 17.29 -47.95 -26.89
N GLN A 470 16.17 -47.20 -26.93
CA GLN A 470 15.25 -46.91 -28.04
C GLN A 470 13.93 -46.46 -27.39
N GLU A 471 13.55 -45.19 -27.41
CA GLU A 471 12.63 -44.67 -28.43
C GLU A 471 12.63 -43.13 -28.39
N SER A 472 13.62 -42.52 -29.05
CA SER A 472 13.63 -41.11 -29.44
C SER A 472 12.85 -40.89 -30.74
N LYS A 473 11.60 -41.37 -30.81
CA LYS A 473 10.75 -41.23 -32.01
C LYS A 473 9.30 -40.79 -31.78
N GLU A 474 8.76 -40.75 -30.57
CA GLU A 474 7.36 -40.30 -30.34
C GLU A 474 7.22 -38.84 -29.86
N ILE A 475 8.31 -38.12 -29.63
CA ILE A 475 8.29 -36.69 -29.20
C ILE A 475 8.50 -35.72 -30.39
N SER A 476 8.57 -36.24 -31.62
CA SER A 476 8.78 -35.45 -32.86
C SER A 476 7.50 -35.24 -33.69
N GLU A 477 6.36 -35.86 -33.32
CA GLU A 477 5.11 -35.80 -34.10
C GLU A 477 4.00 -34.92 -33.52
N MET A 478 4.14 -34.35 -32.32
CA MET A 478 3.14 -33.40 -31.76
C MET A 478 3.46 -31.90 -32.00
N THR A 479 4.58 -31.57 -32.63
CA THR A 479 5.01 -30.17 -32.88
C THR A 479 4.75 -29.67 -34.31
N LYS A 480 3.88 -30.34 -35.08
CA LYS A 480 3.60 -29.97 -36.48
C LYS A 480 2.24 -29.31 -36.78
N ASP A 481 1.32 -29.16 -35.83
CA ASP A 481 -0.03 -28.62 -36.12
C ASP A 481 -0.37 -27.25 -35.49
N PHE A 482 0.63 -26.42 -35.17
CA PHE A 482 0.38 -25.03 -34.72
C PHE A 482 1.09 -23.93 -35.52
N SER A 483 1.45 -24.18 -36.79
CA SER A 483 2.03 -23.14 -37.68
C SER A 483 1.09 -22.56 -38.74
N VAL A 484 -0.24 -22.77 -38.64
CA VAL A 484 -1.21 -22.22 -39.60
C VAL A 484 -2.22 -21.31 -38.89
N CYS A 485 -1.77 -20.15 -38.40
CA CYS A 485 -2.61 -18.95 -38.19
C CYS A 485 -1.78 -17.66 -37.90
N ALA A 486 -0.58 -17.56 -38.47
CA ALA A 486 0.27 -16.36 -38.34
C ALA A 486 0.63 -15.74 -39.71
N GLN A 487 -0.28 -15.80 -40.69
CA GLN A 487 -0.15 -15.10 -41.97
C GLN A 487 -1.51 -14.58 -42.43
N SER A 488 -1.93 -13.45 -41.87
CA SER A 488 -2.82 -12.45 -42.51
C SER A 488 -2.81 -11.20 -41.63
N PHE A 489 -2.67 -10.03 -42.24
CA PHE A 489 -2.49 -8.70 -41.65
C PHE A 489 -1.04 -8.25 -41.39
N GLY A 490 -0.26 -8.25 -42.47
CA GLY A 490 0.94 -7.40 -42.60
C GLY A 490 0.86 -6.60 -43.90
N HIS A 491 0.24 -5.42 -43.87
CA HIS A 491 0.48 -4.40 -44.90
C HIS A 491 0.92 -3.08 -44.27
N SER A 492 2.18 -2.75 -44.58
CA SER A 492 2.87 -1.49 -44.36
C SER A 492 2.25 -0.38 -45.20
N VAL A 493 2.01 0.79 -44.60
CA VAL A 493 1.91 2.05 -45.34
C VAL A 493 3.01 3.00 -44.84
N LYS A 494 3.88 3.37 -45.78
CA LYS A 494 4.96 4.34 -45.64
C LYS A 494 4.42 5.76 -45.43
N ALA A 495 5.11 6.49 -44.57
CA ALA A 495 4.99 7.94 -44.40
C ALA A 495 5.19 8.69 -45.73
N LYS A 496 4.35 9.70 -45.97
CA LYS A 496 4.65 10.83 -46.85
C LYS A 496 4.53 12.12 -46.02
N SER A 497 5.63 12.85 -46.02
CA SER A 497 5.76 14.26 -45.62
C SER A 497 4.87 15.14 -46.51
N ILE A 498 4.17 16.11 -45.91
CA ILE A 498 3.84 17.41 -46.51
C ILE A 498 3.81 18.48 -45.40
N SER A 499 4.66 19.48 -45.55
CA SER A 499 4.60 20.79 -44.90
C SER A 499 3.85 21.81 -45.78
N ASP A 500 3.30 22.83 -45.11
CA ASP A 500 2.81 24.13 -45.60
C ASP A 500 1.45 24.22 -46.33
N LEU A 501 0.44 24.83 -45.68
CA LEU A 501 -0.11 26.13 -46.11
C LEU A 501 -1.00 26.79 -45.03
N VAL A 502 -1.10 28.11 -45.14
CA VAL A 502 -1.50 29.13 -44.16
C VAL A 502 -2.94 29.64 -44.37
N CYS A 503 -3.52 30.20 -43.30
CA CYS A 503 -4.57 31.25 -43.22
C CYS A 503 -6.07 30.87 -43.29
N GLY A 504 -6.83 31.39 -42.31
CA GLY A 504 -8.07 32.14 -42.62
C GLY A 504 -9.35 31.77 -41.84
N GLN A 505 -9.59 32.51 -40.75
CA GLN A 505 -10.85 33.18 -40.36
C GLN A 505 -12.19 32.41 -40.16
N THR A 506 -12.71 32.55 -38.92
CA THR A 506 -14.09 32.86 -38.47
C THR A 506 -15.30 32.22 -39.16
N THR A 507 -16.14 31.51 -38.39
CA THR A 507 -17.48 31.97 -37.91
C THR A 507 -18.19 30.86 -37.11
N LEU A 508 -18.77 31.23 -35.96
CA LEU A 508 -19.88 30.52 -35.28
C LEU A 508 -21.16 30.56 -36.13
N PRO A 509 -22.07 29.57 -36.00
CA PRO A 509 -23.22 29.81 -35.13
C PRO A 509 -23.66 28.59 -34.29
N GLU A 510 -24.32 28.92 -33.17
CA GLU A 510 -25.12 28.04 -32.31
C GLU A 510 -26.28 27.37 -33.07
N ILE A 511 -26.72 26.18 -32.62
CA ILE A 511 -28.10 25.84 -32.20
C ILE A 511 -28.24 24.31 -31.94
N TYR A 512 -28.83 24.01 -30.77
CA TYR A 512 -29.52 22.82 -30.25
C TYR A 512 -29.71 21.56 -31.13
N GLY A 513 -29.53 20.38 -30.51
CA GLY A 513 -30.07 19.11 -31.01
C GLY A 513 -29.69 17.88 -30.17
N GLU A 514 -30.61 17.49 -29.29
CA GLU A 514 -30.90 16.19 -28.66
C GLU A 514 -29.90 15.02 -28.72
N ASP A 515 -29.72 14.43 -27.54
CA ASP A 515 -28.96 13.23 -27.19
C ASP A 515 -29.63 11.94 -27.73
N GLU A 516 -29.07 11.38 -28.81
CA GLU A 516 -29.34 10.02 -29.28
C GLU A 516 -28.04 9.20 -29.26
N SER A 517 -27.70 8.65 -28.10
CA SER A 517 -26.70 7.56 -27.99
C SER A 517 -27.01 6.57 -26.87
N ALA A 518 -28.26 6.08 -26.85
CA ALA A 518 -28.65 4.95 -26.03
C ALA A 518 -29.55 3.99 -26.82
N LYS A 519 -28.97 3.36 -27.84
CA LYS A 519 -29.49 2.17 -28.53
C LYS A 519 -28.35 1.60 -29.36
N ASP A 520 -27.72 0.56 -28.83
CA ASP A 520 -27.29 -0.64 -29.57
C ASP A 520 -26.25 -1.40 -28.73
N CYS A 521 -26.74 -2.34 -27.93
CA CYS A 521 -25.98 -3.48 -27.44
C CYS A 521 -26.96 -4.68 -27.40
N LEU A 522 -26.93 -5.46 -28.48
CA LEU A 522 -27.31 -6.87 -28.48
C LEU A 522 -26.03 -7.70 -28.57
#